data_AF-A0A956HF64-F1
#
_entry.id   AF-A0A956HF64-F1
#
_cell.length_a   1.000
_cell.length_b   1.000
_cell.length_c   1.000
_cell.angle_alpha   90.00
_cell.angle_beta   90.00
_cell.angle_gamma   90.00
#
_symmetry.space_group_name_H-M   'P 1'
#
loop_
_entity.id
_entity.type
_entity.pdbx_description
1 polymer ?
#
loop_
_entity_poly.entity_id
_entity_poly.type
_entity_poly.pdbx_seq_one_letter_code
_entity_poly.pdbx_strand_id
1 'polypeptide(L)'
;AKQRGALCLRGRCYEREHLPFVAFDRAIDALTLTLSRWPAALVDPIKPALLAASRIFSALRMLVDDPAPGWREAADRGEQLHAALDGLAAIIDHCQREAPLLLVLDDLQWADEESVALLEVILSRCTGRIMILGLLRNREPSGDPVAARLQALARGRAA
;
A
#
# COMPACT_ATOMS: atom_id res chain seq x y z
N ALA A 1 11.86 3.35 15.62
CA ALA A 1 11.80 2.38 14.50
C ALA A 1 12.96 2.59 13.52
N LYS A 2 13.03 3.70 12.77
CA LYS A 2 14.14 3.96 11.79
C LYS A 2 15.56 3.82 12.36
N GLN A 3 15.84 4.41 13.54
CA GLN A 3 17.14 4.28 14.22
C GLN A 3 17.52 2.83 14.59
N ARG A 4 16.55 1.91 14.59
CA ARG A 4 16.74 0.48 14.84
C ARG A 4 16.72 -0.34 13.53
N GLY A 5 16.88 0.30 12.37
CA GLY A 5 16.95 -0.35 11.07
C GLY A 5 15.61 -0.68 10.40
N ALA A 6 14.47 -0.20 10.95
CA ALA A 6 13.17 -0.46 10.35
C ALA A 6 12.89 0.46 9.15
N LEU A 7 12.30 -0.10 8.09
CA LEU A 7 11.68 0.68 7.02
C LEU A 7 10.38 1.29 7.55
N CYS A 8 10.27 2.62 7.58
CA CYS A 8 9.05 3.29 8.05
C CYS A 8 8.40 4.09 6.92
N LEU A 9 7.20 3.66 6.56
CA LEU A 9 6.33 4.28 5.57
C LEU A 9 5.19 5.00 6.29
N ARG A 10 4.81 6.19 5.83
CA ARG A 10 3.71 6.97 6.42
C ARG A 10 2.76 7.44 5.35
N GLY A 11 1.50 7.10 5.55
CA GLY A 11 0.35 7.62 4.84
C GLY A 11 -0.46 8.55 5.72
N ARG A 12 -1.28 9.41 5.10
CA ARG A 12 -2.22 10.27 5.80
C ARG A 12 -3.37 10.62 4.88
N CYS A 13 -4.59 10.41 5.36
CA CYS A 13 -5.78 10.81 4.64
C CYS A 13 -6.13 12.27 4.92
N TYR A 14 -6.72 12.94 3.94
CA TYR A 14 -7.18 14.32 4.04
C TYR A 14 -8.64 14.41 3.63
N GLU A 15 -9.45 15.13 4.42
CA GLU A 15 -10.91 15.27 4.21
C GLU A 15 -11.31 15.78 2.81
N ARG A 16 -10.42 16.56 2.17
CA ARG A 16 -10.68 17.19 0.87
C ARG A 16 -10.00 16.48 -0.30
N GLU A 17 -9.27 15.39 -0.05
CA GLU A 17 -8.64 14.61 -1.10
C GLU A 17 -9.60 13.50 -1.55
N HIS A 18 -9.94 13.51 -2.83
CA HIS A 18 -10.85 12.53 -3.45
C HIS A 18 -10.12 11.65 -4.48
N LEU A 19 -8.80 11.54 -4.37
CA LEU A 19 -8.00 10.69 -5.24
C LEU A 19 -8.05 9.24 -4.73
N PRO A 20 -8.14 8.22 -5.59
CA PRO A 20 -8.06 6.84 -5.14
C PRO A 20 -6.77 6.57 -4.34
N PHE A 21 -6.89 5.75 -3.30
CA PHE A 21 -5.79 5.33 -2.42
C PHE A 21 -5.19 6.45 -1.56
N VAL A 22 -6.00 7.43 -1.11
CA VAL A 22 -5.51 8.57 -0.30
C VAL A 22 -4.67 8.16 0.91
N ALA A 23 -4.97 7.02 1.53
CA ALA A 23 -4.24 6.57 2.71
C ALA A 23 -2.80 6.15 2.38
N PHE A 24 -2.50 5.78 1.12
CA PHE A 24 -1.24 5.16 0.74
C PHE A 24 -0.37 6.05 -0.16
N ASP A 25 -0.89 7.12 -0.74
CA ASP A 25 -0.19 8.00 -1.69
C ASP A 25 1.25 8.36 -1.22
N ARG A 26 1.35 9.03 -0.06
CA ARG A 26 2.66 9.39 0.54
C ARG A 26 3.50 8.18 0.95
N ALA A 27 2.86 7.08 1.33
CA ALA A 27 3.58 5.86 1.72
C ALA A 27 4.22 5.21 0.49
N ILE A 28 3.54 5.24 -0.66
CA ILE A 28 4.01 4.72 -1.93
C ILE A 28 5.14 5.60 -2.49
N ASP A 29 5.03 6.92 -2.38
CA ASP A 29 6.14 7.82 -2.72
C ASP A 29 7.40 7.52 -1.90
N ALA A 30 7.23 7.37 -0.58
CA ALA A 30 8.34 7.04 0.32
C ALA A 30 8.92 5.64 0.05
N LEU A 31 8.07 4.67 -0.29
CA LEU A 31 8.48 3.33 -0.69
C LEU A 31 9.29 3.38 -1.98
N THR A 32 8.80 4.10 -2.99
CA THR A 32 9.46 4.27 -4.28
C THR A 32 10.86 4.87 -4.11
N LEU A 33 10.98 5.95 -3.32
CA LEU A 33 12.27 6.58 -3.02
C LEU A 33 13.21 5.68 -2.21
N THR A 34 12.65 4.79 -1.37
CA THR A 34 13.45 3.82 -0.62
C THR A 34 14.03 2.77 -1.58
N LEU A 35 13.17 2.17 -2.40
CA LEU A 35 13.56 1.11 -3.34
C LEU A 35 14.55 1.62 -4.40
N SER A 36 14.44 2.88 -4.86
CA SER A 36 15.40 3.44 -5.81
C SER A 36 16.84 3.54 -5.27
N ARG A 37 17.00 3.45 -3.94
CA ARG A 37 18.32 3.48 -3.27
C ARG A 37 18.82 2.08 -2.90
N TRP A 38 18.01 1.05 -3.12
CA TRP A 38 18.43 -0.32 -2.85
C TRP A 38 19.35 -0.84 -3.95
N PRO A 39 20.25 -1.79 -3.64
CA PRO A 39 21.00 -2.50 -4.66
C PRO A 39 20.06 -3.17 -5.66
N ALA A 40 20.42 -3.16 -6.96
CA ALA A 40 19.61 -3.78 -8.01
C ALA A 40 19.28 -5.26 -7.70
N ALA A 41 20.21 -5.99 -7.09
CA ALA A 41 19.99 -7.38 -6.68
C ALA A 41 18.80 -7.60 -5.71
N LEU A 42 18.41 -6.58 -4.93
CA LEU A 42 17.22 -6.65 -4.08
C LEU A 42 15.94 -6.22 -4.83
N VAL A 43 16.05 -5.34 -5.83
CA VAL A 43 14.89 -4.82 -6.57
C VAL A 43 14.51 -5.70 -7.75
N ASP A 44 15.48 -6.29 -8.44
CA ASP A 44 15.25 -7.13 -9.62
C ASP A 44 14.23 -8.27 -9.38
N PRO A 45 14.26 -9.00 -8.25
CA PRO A 45 13.28 -10.05 -7.96
C PRO A 45 11.82 -9.56 -7.90
N ILE A 46 11.60 -8.28 -7.58
CA ILE A 46 10.26 -7.70 -7.44
C ILE A 46 9.84 -6.82 -8.62
N LYS A 47 10.64 -6.72 -9.69
CA LYS A 47 10.29 -5.97 -10.91
C LYS A 47 8.92 -6.35 -11.51
N PRO A 48 8.52 -7.63 -11.59
CA PRO A 48 7.18 -7.98 -12.07
C PRO A 48 6.05 -7.40 -11.22
N ALA A 49 6.22 -7.40 -9.89
CA ALA A 49 5.27 -6.83 -8.96
C ALA A 49 5.23 -5.29 -9.06
N LEU A 50 6.39 -4.65 -9.20
CA LEU A 50 6.51 -3.22 -9.48
C LEU A 50 5.80 -2.83 -10.77
N LEU A 51 5.97 -3.61 -11.84
CA LEU A 51 5.32 -3.35 -13.12
C LEU A 51 3.80 -3.44 -12.99
N ALA A 52 3.28 -4.48 -12.34
CA ALA A 52 1.84 -4.64 -12.09
C ALA A 52 1.28 -3.47 -11.26
N ALA A 53 1.93 -3.14 -10.13
CA ALA A 53 1.52 -2.05 -9.25
C ALA A 53 1.59 -0.68 -9.95
N SER A 54 2.58 -0.45 -10.83
CA SER A 54 2.78 0.81 -11.55
C SER A 54 1.67 1.16 -12.55
N ARG A 55 0.75 0.23 -12.84
CA ARG A 55 -0.48 0.48 -13.62
C ARG A 55 -1.39 1.47 -12.91
N ILE A 56 -1.46 1.37 -11.58
CA ILE A 56 -2.29 2.22 -10.72
C ILE A 56 -1.43 3.25 -10.00
N PHE A 57 -0.30 2.82 -9.45
CA PHE A 57 0.61 3.64 -8.65
C PHE A 57 1.78 4.16 -9.49
N SER A 58 1.55 5.27 -10.21
CA SER A 58 2.48 5.79 -11.21
C SER A 58 3.90 6.10 -10.67
N ALA A 59 4.05 6.43 -9.38
CA ALA A 59 5.35 6.65 -8.76
C ALA A 59 6.31 5.45 -8.93
N LEU A 60 5.79 4.21 -8.88
CA LEU A 60 6.59 2.99 -9.02
C LEU A 60 7.19 2.80 -10.41
N ARG A 61 6.73 3.56 -11.42
CA ARG A 61 7.28 3.51 -12.78
C ARG A 61 8.76 3.85 -12.84
N MET A 62 9.28 4.63 -11.88
CA MET A 62 10.71 4.97 -11.88
C MET A 62 11.62 3.77 -11.59
N LEU A 63 11.06 2.64 -11.15
CA LEU A 63 11.78 1.44 -10.73
C LEU A 63 11.70 0.30 -11.76
N VAL A 64 10.99 0.51 -12.87
CA VAL A 64 10.80 -0.50 -13.92
C VAL A 64 11.19 0.07 -15.26
N ASP A 65 11.66 -0.80 -16.15
CA ASP A 65 11.94 -0.44 -17.53
C ASP A 65 10.64 -0.08 -18.26
N ASP A 66 10.74 0.78 -19.29
CA ASP A 66 9.58 1.25 -20.02
C ASP A 66 8.85 0.07 -20.68
N PRO A 67 7.63 -0.25 -20.25
CA PRO A 67 6.90 -1.39 -20.79
C PRO A 67 6.48 -1.14 -22.24
N ALA A 68 6.26 -2.23 -22.98
CA ALA A 68 5.84 -2.15 -24.37
C ALA A 68 4.57 -1.28 -24.55
N PRO A 69 4.44 -0.53 -25.66
CA PRO A 69 3.24 0.25 -25.96
C PRO A 69 1.99 -0.63 -25.88
N GLY A 70 0.91 -0.14 -25.26
CA GLY A 70 -0.36 -0.87 -25.13
C GLY A 70 -0.45 -1.81 -23.91
N TRP A 71 0.59 -1.91 -23.08
CA TRP A 71 0.60 -2.83 -21.93
C TRP A 71 -0.52 -2.55 -20.93
N ARG A 72 -0.94 -1.29 -20.77
CA ARG A 72 -2.03 -0.87 -19.88
C ARG A 72 -3.39 -1.24 -20.43
N GLU A 73 -3.56 -1.32 -21.73
CA GLU A 73 -4.83 -1.52 -22.40
C GLU A 73 -5.15 -3.01 -22.62
N ALA A 74 -4.19 -3.90 -22.40
CA ALA A 74 -4.28 -5.32 -22.72
C ALA A 74 -5.16 -6.19 -21.79
N ALA A 75 -5.58 -5.68 -20.63
CA ALA A 75 -6.34 -6.45 -19.62
C ALA A 75 -7.61 -5.71 -19.19
N ASP A 76 -8.59 -6.41 -18.62
CA ASP A 76 -9.77 -5.76 -18.07
C ASP A 76 -9.40 -4.84 -16.88
N ARG A 77 -10.16 -3.76 -16.67
CA ARG A 77 -9.87 -2.77 -15.60
C ARG A 77 -9.88 -3.42 -14.21
N GLY A 78 -10.78 -4.36 -13.96
CA GLY A 78 -10.85 -5.08 -12.68
C GLY A 78 -9.64 -5.99 -12.46
N GLU A 79 -9.22 -6.72 -13.50
CA GLU A 79 -8.02 -7.56 -13.47
C GLU A 79 -6.76 -6.72 -13.23
N GLN A 80 -6.66 -5.56 -13.86
CA GLN A 80 -5.54 -4.63 -13.65
C GLN A 80 -5.47 -4.10 -12.23
N LEU A 81 -6.61 -3.73 -11.65
CA LEU A 81 -6.68 -3.29 -10.27
C LEU A 81 -6.25 -4.42 -9.33
N HIS A 82 -6.79 -5.63 -9.50
CA HIS A 82 -6.44 -6.78 -8.68
C HIS A 82 -4.93 -7.08 -8.75
N ALA A 83 -4.37 -7.14 -9.95
CA ALA A 83 -2.94 -7.35 -10.16
C ALA A 83 -2.08 -6.25 -9.54
N ALA A 84 -2.54 -4.99 -9.56
CA ALA A 84 -1.81 -3.88 -8.96
C ALA A 84 -1.81 -3.94 -7.41
N LEU A 85 -2.94 -4.30 -6.80
CA LEU A 85 -3.03 -4.48 -5.34
C LEU A 85 -2.16 -5.66 -4.88
N ASP A 86 -2.23 -6.77 -5.61
CA ASP A 86 -1.38 -7.94 -5.35
C ASP A 86 0.10 -7.63 -5.54
N GLY A 87 0.44 -6.87 -6.59
CA GLY A 87 1.79 -6.37 -6.83
C GLY A 87 2.30 -5.52 -5.66
N LEU A 88 1.48 -4.59 -5.16
CA LEU A 88 1.87 -3.75 -4.03
C LEU A 88 2.04 -4.56 -2.73
N ALA A 89 1.16 -5.53 -2.48
CA ALA A 89 1.32 -6.42 -1.34
C ALA A 89 2.58 -7.29 -1.46
N ALA A 90 2.92 -7.79 -2.65
CA ALA A 90 4.16 -8.54 -2.88
C ALA A 90 5.41 -7.68 -2.68
N ILE A 91 5.38 -6.41 -3.07
CA ILE A 91 6.48 -5.45 -2.81
C ILE A 91 6.66 -5.23 -1.31
N ILE A 92 5.56 -4.97 -0.58
CA ILE A 92 5.59 -4.77 0.89
C ILE A 92 6.09 -6.04 1.59
N ASP A 93 5.62 -7.19 1.14
CA ASP A 93 6.01 -8.51 1.64
C ASP A 93 7.51 -8.81 1.41
N HIS A 94 8.04 -8.43 0.24
CA HIS A 94 9.47 -8.46 0.01
C HIS A 94 10.22 -7.49 0.95
N CYS A 95 9.75 -6.26 1.09
CA CYS A 95 10.41 -5.27 1.93
C CYS A 95 10.52 -5.70 3.39
N GLN A 96 9.46 -6.30 3.95
CA GLN A 96 9.49 -6.80 5.33
C GLN A 96 10.47 -7.97 5.55
N ARG A 97 10.82 -8.72 4.48
CA ARG A 97 11.84 -9.79 4.53
C ARG A 97 13.27 -9.26 4.52
N GLU A 98 13.48 -8.06 3.99
CA GLU A 98 14.77 -7.37 4.04
C GLU A 98 14.96 -6.62 5.36
N ALA A 99 13.97 -5.83 5.78
CA ALA A 99 14.00 -5.10 7.05
C ALA A 99 12.63 -5.06 7.72
N PRO A 100 12.53 -5.01 9.07
CA PRO A 100 11.25 -4.80 9.73
C PRO A 100 10.53 -3.55 9.19
N LEU A 101 9.24 -3.67 8.88
CA LEU A 101 8.45 -2.61 8.25
C LEU A 101 7.45 -2.03 9.25
N LEU A 102 7.40 -0.70 9.36
CA LEU A 102 6.36 0.04 10.07
C LEU A 102 5.58 0.88 9.05
N LEU A 103 4.32 0.57 8.85
CA LEU A 103 3.39 1.38 8.06
C LEU A 103 2.47 2.14 9.00
N VAL A 104 2.53 3.48 8.97
CA VAL A 104 1.65 4.34 9.76
C VAL A 104 0.62 4.98 8.84
N LEU A 105 -0.67 4.78 9.11
CA LEU A 105 -1.78 5.37 8.38
C LEU A 105 -2.55 6.30 9.31
N ASP A 106 -2.51 7.59 9.02
CA ASP A 106 -3.07 8.64 9.86
C ASP A 106 -4.41 9.18 9.32
N ASP A 107 -5.27 9.65 10.22
CA ASP A 107 -6.60 10.19 9.90
C ASP A 107 -7.48 9.24 9.05
N LEU A 108 -7.47 7.93 9.34
CA LEU A 108 -8.16 6.87 8.57
C LEU A 108 -9.68 7.07 8.42
N GLN A 109 -10.31 7.93 9.23
CA GLN A 109 -11.71 8.31 9.06
C GLN A 109 -12.00 9.02 7.71
N TRP A 110 -10.96 9.42 6.98
CA TRP A 110 -11.04 10.02 5.65
C TRP A 110 -10.51 9.09 4.54
N ALA A 111 -10.32 7.79 4.83
CA ALA A 111 -9.95 6.83 3.80
C ALA A 111 -11.09 6.63 2.79
N ASP A 112 -10.71 6.35 1.55
CA ASP A 112 -11.60 5.91 0.48
C ASP A 112 -11.71 4.37 0.45
N GLU A 113 -12.66 3.84 -0.33
CA GLU A 113 -12.92 2.40 -0.41
C GLU A 113 -11.71 1.64 -0.95
N GLU A 114 -11.00 2.24 -1.90
CA GLU A 114 -9.81 1.69 -2.54
C GLU A 114 -8.63 1.60 -1.56
N SER A 115 -8.42 2.60 -0.70
CA SER A 115 -7.46 2.50 0.40
C SER A 115 -7.78 1.34 1.35
N VAL A 116 -9.05 1.18 1.74
CA VAL A 116 -9.43 0.08 2.65
C VAL A 116 -9.25 -1.28 1.99
N ALA A 117 -9.60 -1.41 0.70
CA ALA A 117 -9.37 -2.63 -0.06
C ALA A 117 -7.87 -2.99 -0.15
N LEU A 118 -7.01 -2.00 -0.41
CA LEU A 118 -5.56 -2.22 -0.40
C LEU A 118 -5.05 -2.64 0.99
N LEU A 119 -5.54 -2.01 2.06
CA LEU A 119 -5.19 -2.37 3.43
C LEU A 119 -5.58 -3.83 3.75
N GLU A 120 -6.75 -4.29 3.32
CA GLU A 120 -7.20 -5.69 3.47
C GLU A 120 -6.27 -6.67 2.73
N VAL A 121 -5.86 -6.35 1.50
CA VAL A 121 -4.92 -7.16 0.73
C VAL A 121 -3.56 -7.22 1.43
N ILE A 122 -3.05 -6.09 1.92
CA ILE A 122 -1.78 -6.06 2.67
C ILE A 122 -1.90 -6.89 3.96
N LEU A 123 -2.96 -6.72 4.73
CA LEU A 123 -3.17 -7.46 5.98
C LEU A 123 -3.28 -8.97 5.77
N SER A 124 -3.92 -9.41 4.68
CA SER A 124 -4.06 -10.84 4.39
C SER A 124 -2.76 -11.47 3.89
N ARG A 125 -1.96 -10.74 3.11
CA ARG A 125 -0.73 -11.27 2.48
C ARG A 125 0.54 -11.07 3.31
N CYS A 126 0.61 -10.00 4.11
CA CYS A 126 1.82 -9.63 4.84
C CYS A 126 1.72 -10.01 6.32
N THR A 127 2.25 -11.18 6.70
CA THR A 127 2.18 -11.71 8.08
C THR A 127 3.54 -11.82 8.78
N GLY A 128 4.59 -11.29 8.17
CA GLY A 128 5.97 -11.37 8.65
C GLY A 128 6.35 -10.22 9.59
N ARG A 129 7.48 -9.57 9.30
CA ARG A 129 8.05 -8.50 10.14
C ARG A 129 7.45 -7.14 9.81
N ILE A 130 6.12 -7.05 9.80
CA ILE A 130 5.37 -5.82 9.52
C ILE A 130 4.53 -5.42 10.73
N MET A 131 4.53 -4.13 11.04
CA MET A 131 3.59 -3.50 11.96
C MET A 131 2.83 -2.42 11.20
N ILE A 132 1.50 -2.47 11.27
CA ILE A 132 0.63 -1.45 10.71
C ILE A 132 -0.03 -0.71 11.87
N LEU A 133 0.18 0.60 11.94
CA LEU A 133 -0.44 1.49 12.93
C LEU A 133 -1.45 2.38 12.23
N GLY A 134 -2.74 2.10 12.43
CA GLY A 134 -3.83 2.94 11.96
C GLY A 134 -4.33 3.89 13.05
N LEU A 135 -4.46 5.17 12.74
CA LEU A 135 -5.08 6.16 13.61
C LEU A 135 -6.45 6.51 13.07
N LEU A 136 -7.48 6.16 13.85
CA LEU A 136 -8.88 6.38 13.51
C LEU A 136 -9.54 7.18 14.63
N ARG A 137 -10.24 8.26 14.29
CA ARG A 137 -11.06 8.98 15.28
C ARG A 137 -12.29 8.16 15.63
N ASN A 138 -12.55 8.03 16.93
CA ASN A 138 -13.78 7.42 17.42
C ASN A 138 -14.96 8.33 17.05
N ARG A 139 -15.71 7.96 16.02
CA ARG A 139 -16.95 8.61 15.59
C ARG A 139 -18.13 7.71 15.93
N GLU A 140 -19.27 8.30 16.26
CA GLU A 140 -20.52 7.54 16.36
C GLU A 140 -20.78 6.76 15.07
N PRO A 141 -21.48 5.61 15.13
CA PRO A 141 -21.77 4.80 13.95
C PRO A 141 -22.51 5.65 12.91
N SER A 142 -21.79 6.11 11.89
CA SER A 142 -22.29 7.07 10.90
C SER A 142 -22.98 6.40 9.70
N GLY A 143 -23.22 5.09 9.75
CA GLY A 143 -23.69 4.31 8.59
C GLY A 143 -22.69 4.24 7.43
N ASP A 144 -21.47 4.77 7.62
CA ASP A 144 -20.42 4.80 6.62
C ASP A 144 -19.79 3.40 6.43
N PRO A 145 -19.89 2.80 5.22
CA PRO A 145 -19.32 1.48 4.92
C PRO A 145 -17.81 1.40 5.15
N VAL A 146 -17.06 2.47 4.85
CA VAL A 146 -15.59 2.53 5.03
C VAL A 146 -15.27 2.44 6.53
N ALA A 147 -15.94 3.26 7.34
CA ALA A 147 -15.76 3.25 8.79
C ALA A 147 -16.08 1.88 9.40
N ALA A 148 -17.15 1.22 8.94
CA ALA A 148 -17.52 -0.12 9.41
C ALA A 148 -16.44 -1.18 9.07
N ARG A 149 -15.89 -1.15 7.86
CA ARG A 149 -14.79 -2.05 7.45
C ARG A 149 -13.53 -1.81 8.29
N LEU A 150 -13.13 -0.56 8.50
CA LEU A 150 -11.97 -0.22 9.34
C LEU A 150 -12.15 -0.69 10.79
N GLN A 151 -13.35 -0.54 11.36
CA GLN A 151 -13.66 -1.06 12.70
C GLN A 151 -13.61 -2.59 12.76
N ALA A 152 -14.10 -3.28 11.73
CA ALA A 152 -14.02 -4.74 11.65
C ALA A 152 -12.56 -5.22 11.60
N LEU A 153 -11.71 -4.56 10.81
CA LEU A 153 -10.27 -4.85 10.74
C LEU A 153 -9.56 -4.63 12.09
N ALA A 154 -9.90 -3.55 12.79
CA ALA A 154 -9.34 -3.26 14.11
C ALA A 154 -9.72 -4.33 15.15
N ARG A 155 -10.97 -4.83 15.10
CA ARG A 155 -11.46 -5.87 16.02
C ARG A 155 -10.90 -7.26 15.71
N GLY A 156 -10.81 -7.62 14.43
CA GLY A 156 -10.35 -8.95 13.99
C GLY A 156 -8.88 -9.27 14.30
N ARG A 157 -8.09 -8.28 14.71
CA ARG A 157 -6.67 -8.41 15.11
C ARG A 157 -6.42 -8.23 16.61
N ALA A 158 -7.44 -7.82 17.37
CA ALA A 158 -7.36 -7.68 18.82
C ALA A 158 -7.75 -8.96 19.57
N ALA A 159 -8.17 -10.00 18.84
CA ALA A 159 -8.49 -11.35 19.34
C ALA A 159 -7.34 -12.31 19.03
#